data_AF-A0A0C2FST8-F1
#
_entry.id   AF-A0A0C2FST8-F1
#
_cell.length_a   1.000
_cell.length_b   1.000
_cell.length_c   1.000
_cell.angle_alpha   90.00
_cell.angle_beta   90.00
_cell.angle_gamma   90.00
#
_symmetry.space_group_name_H-M   'P 1'
#
loop_
_entity.id
_entity.type
_entity.pdbx_description
1 polymer ?
#
loop_
_entity_poly.entity_id
_entity_poly.type
_entity_poly.pdbx_seq_one_letter_code
_entity_poly.pdbx_strand_id
1 'polypeptide(L)'
;MDTIKPSFRHVVGVAALSVIHNLQRNGHIPSDSKIFWVFAAPKLCVNMRKAALHIIVERLSLSRKKQSTNDLMRLLTMLAQDTDPAIRLHIATLLALMPPFSAHECTDTGPTNPCNTVQIADELWSLMSRTTL
;
A
#
# COMPACT_ATOMS: atom_id res chain seq x y z
N MET A 1 6.68 -21.99 -6.28
CA MET A 1 5.51 -22.87 -6.47
C MET A 1 4.48 -22.17 -7.33
N ASP A 2 3.81 -21.11 -6.85
CA ASP A 2 2.77 -20.41 -7.65
C ASP A 2 3.28 -19.67 -8.90
N THR A 3 4.56 -19.28 -8.93
CA THR A 3 5.19 -18.65 -10.10
C THR A 3 5.46 -19.63 -11.25
N ILE A 4 5.48 -20.93 -10.96
CA ILE A 4 5.80 -22.00 -11.93
C ILE A 4 4.55 -22.85 -12.20
N LYS A 5 3.73 -23.10 -11.18
CA LYS A 5 2.46 -23.80 -11.26
C LYS A 5 1.45 -23.09 -10.34
N PRO A 6 0.65 -22.13 -10.87
CA PRO A 6 -0.21 -21.30 -10.04
C PRO A 6 -1.33 -22.13 -9.41
N SER A 7 -1.50 -22.00 -8.10
CA SER A 7 -2.70 -22.49 -7.42
C SER A 7 -3.92 -21.68 -7.88
N PHE A 8 -5.12 -22.20 -7.63
CA PHE A 8 -6.34 -21.44 -7.87
C PHE A 8 -6.23 -20.07 -7.18
N ARG A 9 -6.42 -18.99 -7.95
CA ARG A 9 -6.34 -17.59 -7.49
C ARG A 9 -5.03 -17.20 -6.79
N HIS A 10 -3.94 -17.96 -6.96
CA HIS A 10 -2.65 -17.75 -6.28
C HIS A 10 -2.78 -17.69 -4.76
N VAL A 11 -3.70 -18.48 -4.18
CA VAL A 11 -3.95 -18.52 -2.73
C VAL A 11 -2.69 -18.85 -1.94
N VAL A 12 -1.80 -19.71 -2.48
CA VAL A 12 -0.53 -20.03 -1.83
C VAL A 12 0.39 -18.81 -1.81
N GLY A 13 0.47 -18.05 -2.91
CA GLY A 13 1.20 -16.79 -3.00
C GLY A 13 0.66 -15.72 -2.05
N VAL A 14 -0.66 -15.56 -1.96
CA VAL A 14 -1.31 -14.65 -1.01
C VAL A 14 -0.96 -15.02 0.43
N ALA A 15 -1.06 -16.31 0.80
CA ALA A 15 -0.70 -16.77 2.13
C ALA A 15 0.78 -16.53 2.44
N ALA A 16 1.67 -16.76 1.47
CA ALA A 16 3.10 -16.50 1.62
C ALA A 16 3.39 -15.03 1.89
N LEU A 17 2.71 -14.09 1.22
CA LEU A 17 2.85 -12.65 1.49
C LEU A 17 2.44 -12.29 2.93
N SER A 18 1.34 -12.85 3.43
CA SER A 18 0.90 -12.65 4.80
C SER A 18 1.91 -13.19 5.82
N VAL A 19 2.50 -14.36 5.56
CA VAL A 19 3.54 -14.94 6.42
C VAL A 19 4.79 -14.06 6.41
N ILE A 20 5.26 -13.61 5.24
CA ILE A 20 6.40 -12.70 5.13
C ILE A 20 6.15 -11.42 5.92
N HIS A 21 4.96 -10.83 5.79
CA HIS A 21 4.58 -9.64 6.55
C HIS A 21 4.63 -9.88 8.06
N ASN A 22 4.08 -11.00 8.54
CA ASN A 22 4.09 -11.34 9.96
C ASN A 22 5.53 -11.55 10.47
N LEU A 23 6.40 -12.19 9.68
CA LEU A 23 7.81 -12.35 10.03
C LEU A 23 8.55 -11.00 10.09
N GLN A 24 8.26 -10.08 9.16
CA GLN A 24 8.82 -8.71 9.21
C GLN A 24 8.34 -7.95 10.45
N ARG A 25 7.04 -8.05 10.77
CA ARG A 25 6.43 -7.37 11.92
C ARG A 25 7.01 -7.85 13.25
N ASN A 26 7.31 -9.15 13.35
CA ASN A 26 7.90 -9.76 14.55
C ASN A 26 9.43 -9.66 14.59
N GLY A 27 10.07 -9.02 13.61
CA GLY A 27 11.53 -8.82 13.58
C GLY A 27 12.35 -10.06 13.24
N HIS A 28 11.72 -11.14 12.75
CA HIS A 28 12.44 -12.33 12.29
C HIS A 28 13.19 -12.09 10.98
N ILE A 29 12.73 -11.13 10.17
CA ILE A 29 13.39 -10.70 8.93
C ILE A 29 13.35 -9.16 8.81
N PRO A 30 14.23 -8.54 8.01
CA PRO A 30 14.25 -7.09 7.84
C PRO A 30 12.93 -6.53 7.30
N SER A 31 12.49 -5.41 7.86
CA SER A 31 11.29 -4.69 7.39
C SER A 31 11.59 -3.96 6.08
N ASP A 32 11.17 -4.54 4.95
CA ASP A 32 11.36 -3.99 3.60
C ASP A 32 10.06 -4.06 2.78
N SER A 33 9.60 -2.93 2.23
CA SER A 33 8.39 -2.86 1.39
C SER A 33 8.62 -3.31 -0.05
N LYS A 34 9.87 -3.37 -0.51
CA LYS A 34 10.20 -3.65 -1.92
C LYS A 34 9.59 -4.96 -2.41
N ILE A 35 9.60 -5.99 -1.58
CA ILE A 35 9.01 -7.29 -1.93
C ILE A 35 7.52 -7.17 -2.24
N PHE A 36 6.75 -6.44 -1.42
CA PHE A 36 5.32 -6.27 -1.66
C PHE A 36 5.07 -5.44 -2.91
N TRP A 37 5.91 -4.45 -3.22
CA TRP A 37 5.81 -3.72 -4.47
C TRP A 37 6.03 -4.58 -5.72
N VAL A 38 6.89 -5.59 -5.65
CA VAL A 38 7.04 -6.57 -6.74
C VAL A 38 5.74 -7.33 -6.95
N PHE A 39 5.05 -7.71 -5.88
CA PHE A 39 3.78 -8.44 -5.95
C PHE A 39 2.54 -7.56 -6.20
N ALA A 40 2.66 -6.25 -6.05
CA ALA A 40 1.63 -5.28 -6.43
C ALA A 40 1.68 -4.91 -7.94
N ALA A 41 2.76 -5.28 -8.64
CA ALA A 41 3.01 -4.88 -10.02
C ALA A 41 1.85 -5.23 -10.99
N PRO A 42 1.64 -4.42 -12.05
CA PRO A 42 0.65 -4.72 -13.09
C PRO A 42 0.87 -6.10 -13.71
N LYS A 43 -0.19 -6.68 -14.28
CA LYS A 43 -0.21 -8.00 -14.94
C LYS A 43 -0.07 -9.22 -14.02
N LEU A 44 0.11 -9.03 -12.71
CA LEU A 44 -0.02 -10.10 -11.72
C LEU A 44 -1.49 -10.37 -11.37
N CYS A 45 -1.75 -11.53 -10.76
CA CYS A 45 -3.08 -11.89 -10.30
C CYS A 45 -3.64 -10.84 -9.33
N VAL A 46 -4.87 -10.36 -9.61
CA VAL A 46 -5.55 -9.29 -8.84
C VAL A 46 -5.55 -9.58 -7.33
N ASN A 47 -5.80 -10.81 -6.91
CA ASN A 47 -5.82 -11.15 -5.48
C ASN A 47 -4.46 -11.00 -4.81
N MET A 48 -3.39 -11.37 -5.51
CA MET A 48 -2.02 -11.22 -5.01
C MET A 48 -1.63 -9.75 -4.93
N ARG A 49 -2.03 -8.95 -5.94
CA ARG A 49 -1.86 -7.49 -5.93
C ARG A 49 -2.60 -6.85 -4.76
N LYS A 50 -3.87 -7.19 -4.55
CA LYS A 50 -4.68 -6.68 -3.43
C LYS A 50 -4.09 -7.03 -2.07
N ALA A 51 -3.58 -8.25 -1.90
CA ALA A 51 -2.91 -8.67 -0.66
C ALA A 51 -1.63 -7.87 -0.41
N ALA A 52 -0.79 -7.70 -1.44
CA ALA A 52 0.42 -6.89 -1.34
C ALA A 52 0.11 -5.43 -0.99
N LEU A 53 -0.89 -4.83 -1.64
CA LEU A 53 -1.33 -3.45 -1.38
C LEU A 53 -1.89 -3.27 0.03
N HIS A 54 -2.66 -4.26 0.53
CA HIS A 54 -3.12 -4.25 1.92
C HIS A 54 -1.94 -4.18 2.90
N ILE A 55 -0.94 -5.04 2.71
CA ILE A 55 0.26 -5.06 3.55
C ILE A 55 1.02 -3.72 3.48
N ILE A 56 1.14 -3.12 2.29
CA ILE A 56 1.82 -1.83 2.13
C ILE A 56 1.08 -0.73 2.91
N VAL A 57 -0.25 -0.66 2.80
CA VAL A 57 -1.05 0.37 3.50
C VAL A 57 -1.05 0.13 5.01
N GLU A 58 -1.18 -1.11 5.47
CA GLU A 58 -1.10 -1.45 6.90
C GLU A 58 0.26 -1.06 7.49
N ARG A 59 1.35 -1.32 6.77
CA ARG A 59 2.69 -0.85 7.18
C ARG A 59 2.79 0.67 7.21
N LEU A 60 2.13 1.35 6.26
CA LEU A 60 2.15 2.80 6.16
C LEU A 60 1.43 3.46 7.34
N SER A 61 0.30 2.90 7.79
CA SER A 61 -0.42 3.39 8.95
C SER A 61 0.33 3.16 10.27
N LEU A 62 1.14 2.10 10.35
CA LEU A 62 1.91 1.75 11.55
C LEU A 62 3.31 2.37 11.61
N SER A 63 3.91 2.76 10.47
CA SER A 63 5.32 3.17 10.40
C SER A 63 5.51 4.65 10.09
N ARG A 64 6.29 5.33 10.93
CA ARG A 64 6.65 6.76 10.80
C ARG A 64 8.04 6.97 10.19
N LYS A 65 8.48 6.06 9.30
CA LYS A 65 9.78 6.17 8.62
C LYS A 65 9.69 7.10 7.42
N LYS A 66 10.80 7.73 7.03
CA LYS A 66 10.88 8.49 5.77
C LYS A 66 10.49 7.67 4.54
N GLN A 67 10.69 6.34 4.58
CA GLN A 67 10.28 5.44 3.50
C GLN A 67 8.75 5.45 3.26
N SER A 68 7.96 5.79 4.29
CA SER A 68 6.49 5.88 4.22
C SER A 68 6.03 6.91 3.18
N THR A 69 6.74 8.02 3.00
CA THR A 69 6.36 9.02 1.98
C THR A 69 6.49 8.49 0.56
N ASN A 70 7.60 7.79 0.29
CA ASN A 70 7.85 7.19 -1.02
C ASN A 70 6.80 6.11 -1.33
N ASP A 71 6.45 5.29 -0.33
CA ASP A 71 5.43 4.27 -0.49
C ASP A 71 4.04 4.91 -0.72
N LEU A 72 3.69 5.99 0.01
CA LEU A 72 2.43 6.72 -0.19
C LEU A 72 2.37 7.39 -1.58
N MET A 73 3.41 8.12 -2.00
CA MET A 73 3.46 8.75 -3.32
C MET A 73 3.31 7.71 -4.45
N ARG A 74 3.94 6.54 -4.29
CA ARG A 74 3.81 5.44 -5.24
C ARG A 74 2.39 4.86 -5.24
N LEU A 75 1.72 4.75 -4.09
CA LEU A 75 0.31 4.35 -4.01
C LEU A 75 -0.60 5.36 -4.73
N LEU A 76 -0.36 6.67 -4.56
CA LEU A 76 -1.14 7.72 -5.22
C LEU A 76 -0.94 7.69 -6.75
N THR A 77 0.30 7.52 -7.21
CA THR A 77 0.59 7.35 -8.64
C THR A 77 -0.11 6.13 -9.21
N MET A 78 -0.09 5.01 -8.48
CA MET A 78 -0.76 3.78 -8.88
C MET A 78 -2.28 3.94 -8.90
N LEU A 79 -2.86 4.60 -7.90
CA LEU A 79 -4.29 4.92 -7.86
C LEU A 79 -4.73 5.75 -9.08
N ALA A 80 -3.87 6.63 -9.58
CA ALA A 80 -4.14 7.46 -10.76
C ALA A 80 -3.98 6.71 -12.09
N GLN A 81 -2.96 5.84 -12.19
CA GLN A 81 -2.47 5.31 -13.48
C GLN A 81 -2.74 3.81 -13.68
N ASP A 82 -3.19 3.06 -12.66
CA ASP A 82 -3.41 1.62 -12.83
C ASP A 82 -4.51 1.35 -13.87
N THR A 83 -4.23 0.40 -14.76
CA THR A 83 -5.19 -0.02 -15.79
C THR A 83 -6.37 -0.79 -15.21
N ASP A 84 -6.20 -1.42 -14.04
CA ASP A 84 -7.24 -2.21 -13.39
C ASP A 84 -8.06 -1.35 -12.40
N PRO A 85 -9.34 -1.03 -12.71
CA PRO A 85 -10.16 -0.20 -11.84
C PRO A 85 -10.42 -0.85 -10.47
N ALA A 86 -10.39 -2.18 -10.36
CA ALA A 86 -10.58 -2.88 -9.09
C ALA A 86 -9.37 -2.69 -8.16
N ILE A 87 -8.18 -2.45 -8.71
CA ILE A 87 -6.98 -2.12 -7.94
C ILE A 87 -7.02 -0.67 -7.48
N ARG A 88 -7.38 0.28 -8.36
CA ARG A 88 -7.53 1.69 -7.99
C ARG A 88 -8.52 1.87 -6.84
N LEU A 89 -9.70 1.28 -6.97
CA LEU A 89 -10.74 1.32 -5.93
C LEU A 89 -10.22 0.70 -4.64
N HIS A 90 -9.55 -0.45 -4.71
CA HIS A 90 -8.99 -1.12 -3.52
C HIS A 90 -7.97 -0.25 -2.79
N ILE A 91 -7.07 0.45 -3.50
CA ILE A 91 -6.12 1.39 -2.89
C ILE A 91 -6.86 2.52 -2.19
N ALA A 92 -7.85 3.14 -2.86
CA ALA A 92 -8.65 4.22 -2.29
C ALA A 92 -9.37 3.77 -1.02
N THR A 93 -10.00 2.59 -1.05
CA THR A 93 -10.68 2.00 0.11
C THR A 93 -9.71 1.74 1.26
N LEU A 94 -8.54 1.17 1.00
CA LEU A 94 -7.55 0.89 2.05
C LEU A 94 -7.04 2.18 2.70
N LEU A 95 -6.74 3.22 1.91
CA LEU A 95 -6.28 4.50 2.44
C LEU A 95 -7.37 5.22 3.25
N ALA A 96 -8.65 5.05 2.89
CA ALA A 96 -9.76 5.59 3.66
C ALA A 96 -9.97 4.83 4.99
N LEU A 97 -9.81 3.50 4.98
CA LEU A 97 -9.98 2.66 6.17
C LEU A 97 -8.80 2.74 7.14
N MET A 98 -7.58 2.87 6.62
CA MET A 98 -6.34 2.93 7.39
C MET A 98 -5.55 4.18 6.97
N PRO A 99 -5.98 5.38 7.39
CA PRO A 99 -5.33 6.61 6.97
C PRO A 99 -3.89 6.64 7.49
N PRO A 100 -2.88 6.93 6.65
CA PRO A 100 -1.50 7.09 7.10
C PRO A 100 -1.27 8.39 7.89
N PHE A 101 -2.33 9.17 8.08
CA PHE A 101 -2.34 10.46 8.75
C PHE A 101 -2.85 10.37 10.20
N SER A 102 -3.72 9.42 10.50
CA SER A 102 -4.40 9.31 11.80
C SER A 102 -3.66 8.37 12.74
N ALA A 103 -3.03 8.91 13.78
CA ALA A 103 -2.70 8.12 14.96
C ALA A 103 -3.76 8.39 16.03
N HIS A 104 -4.44 7.34 16.48
CA HIS A 104 -5.52 7.40 17.49
C HIS A 104 -5.02 7.84 18.89
N GLU A 105 -3.69 8.00 19.06
CA GLU A 105 -3.03 8.38 20.31
C GLU A 105 -2.22 9.69 20.21
N CYS A 106 -2.30 10.44 19.10
CA CYS A 106 -1.49 11.63 18.93
C CYS A 106 -2.37 12.86 18.70
N THR A 107 -2.41 13.74 19.70
CA THR A 107 -2.80 15.15 19.61
C THR A 107 -1.89 15.96 18.66
N ASP A 108 -0.87 15.33 18.09
CA ASP A 108 0.08 15.93 17.17
C ASP A 108 -0.35 15.66 15.72
N THR A 109 -1.43 16.32 15.29
CA THR A 109 -1.71 16.63 13.88
C THR A 109 -0.71 17.65 13.34
N GLY A 110 0.58 17.41 13.59
CA GLY A 110 1.68 18.32 13.35
C GLY A 110 2.57 17.93 12.15
N PRO A 111 3.57 18.75 11.83
CA PRO A 111 4.56 18.51 10.76
C PRO A 111 5.48 17.30 11.02
N THR A 112 5.27 16.56 12.11
CA THR A 112 6.06 15.40 12.54
C THR A 112 5.66 14.10 11.83
N ASN A 113 4.52 14.06 11.12
CA ASN A 113 4.18 12.92 10.29
C ASN A 113 4.89 13.04 8.94
N PRO A 114 5.78 12.09 8.57
CA PRO A 114 6.46 12.16 7.29
C PRO A 114 5.48 12.20 6.11
N CYS A 115 4.31 11.56 6.23
CA CYS A 115 3.28 11.56 5.20
C CYS A 115 2.46 12.87 5.14
N ASN A 116 2.55 13.76 6.14
CA ASN A 116 1.82 15.02 6.16
C ASN A 116 2.66 16.14 5.54
N THR A 117 2.76 16.15 4.21
CA THR A 117 3.50 17.17 3.44
C THR A 117 2.60 17.89 2.46
N VAL A 118 2.94 19.15 2.14
CA VAL A 118 2.21 19.97 1.16
C VAL A 118 2.12 19.25 -0.19
N GLN A 119 3.20 18.60 -0.63
CA GLN A 119 3.21 17.82 -1.87
C GLN A 119 2.15 16.71 -1.89
N ILE A 120 2.00 15.96 -0.79
CA ILE A 120 1.00 14.89 -0.70
C ILE A 120 -0.42 15.48 -0.71
N ALA A 121 -0.63 16.62 -0.06
CA ALA A 121 -1.91 17.32 -0.07
C ALA A 121 -2.29 17.78 -1.49
N ASP A 122 -1.34 18.37 -2.23
CA ASP A 122 -1.56 18.81 -3.61
C ASP A 122 -1.89 17.63 -4.55
N GLU A 123 -1.19 16.50 -4.40
CA GLU A 123 -1.48 15.29 -5.18
C GLU A 123 -2.86 14.72 -4.87
N LEU A 124 -3.24 14.63 -3.59
CA LEU A 124 -4.59 14.20 -3.19
C LEU A 124 -5.66 15.13 -3.75
N TRP A 125 -5.46 16.44 -3.66
CA TRP A 125 -6.38 17.42 -4.23
C TRP A 125 -6.49 17.28 -5.75
N SER A 126 -5.36 17.08 -6.43
CA SER A 126 -5.32 16.82 -7.87
C SER A 126 -6.09 15.56 -8.25
N LEU A 127 -5.99 14.49 -7.46
CA LEU A 127 -6.73 13.25 -7.69
C LEU A 127 -8.24 13.43 -7.52
N MET A 128 -8.67 14.22 -6.54
CA MET A 128 -10.10 14.49 -6.30
C MET A 128 -10.70 15.42 -7.35
N SER A 129 -9.93 16.40 -7.83
CA SER A 129 -10.38 17.41 -8.79
C SER A 129 -10.33 16.94 -10.25
N ARG A 130 -9.60 15.87 -10.57
CA ARG A 130 -9.62 15.23 -11.89
C ARG A 130 -10.93 14.45 -12.09
N THR A 131 -11.96 15.16 -12.52
CA THR A 131 -13.23 14.57 -13.00
C THR A 131 -13.07 14.04 -14.42
N THR A 132 -12.24 13.01 -14.63
CA THR A 132 -12.22 12.25 -15.88
C THR A 132 -12.44 10.77 -15.54
N LEU A 133 -13.69 10.35 -15.70
CA LEU A 133 -14.12 8.95 -15.73
C LEU A 133 -13.56 8.23 -16.96
#